data_AF-A0AAW1REY0-F1
#
_entry.id   AF-A0AAW1REY0-F1
#
_cell.length_a   1.000
_cell.length_b   1.000
_cell.length_c   1.000
_cell.angle_alpha   90.00
_cell.angle_beta   90.00
_cell.angle_gamma   90.00
#
_symmetry.space_group_name_H-M   'P 1'
#
loop_
_entity.id
_entity.type
_entity.pdbx_description
1 polymer ?
#
loop_
_entity_poly.entity_id
_entity_poly.type
_entity_poly.pdbx_seq_one_letter_code
_entity_poly.pdbx_strand_id
1 'polypeptide(L)'
;MEQRIEAVAWELDSRGCSSASEPAESSHRQVQILPAALEKVVVGSDRALVLEVIEFDEFVEAQGASGGWHPDDHAEFLRILTSCRGDYSHAILIATDQLPEYDDLLVRKRIAVAQWRMRRNAEKAAASIAEQAEQPKSARQAQQEQQAAAHQQRLKREVQRRAVQSWRERKAQQEAEADAADRHERHLQQKAKLEASQAWQAAARARLRSYHNSKAKEKREHEMADIQRTDARPATAPPPEQLQRAEARAQDMLQRRADLKHAPEVLLEERKRRQHALAQKVAQGFKAKAALEEEGRLHQDTSAFRIRRNILHTDGLTAQGSGFICHVQAKIVPQWRQGL
;
A
#
# COMPACT_ATOMS: atom_id res chain seq x y z
N MET A 1 -22.53 24.03 -8.57
CA MET A 1 -22.77 24.12 -7.12
C MET A 1 -22.94 22.70 -6.60
N GLU A 2 -21.83 22.04 -6.31
CA GLU A 2 -21.81 20.64 -5.87
C GLU A 2 -21.52 20.62 -4.36
N GLN A 3 -22.51 20.24 -3.56
CA GLN A 3 -22.34 20.09 -2.12
C GLN A 3 -21.82 18.67 -1.83
N ARG A 4 -20.56 18.58 -1.42
CA ARG A 4 -19.95 17.36 -0.88
C ARG A 4 -20.52 17.08 0.51
N ILE A 5 -21.07 15.88 0.69
CA ILE A 5 -21.45 15.34 1.99
C ILE A 5 -20.19 14.74 2.62
N GLU A 6 -19.61 15.43 3.59
CA GLU A 6 -18.49 14.92 4.39
C GLU A 6 -19.03 13.96 5.46
N ALA A 7 -18.56 12.71 5.40
CA ALA A 7 -18.88 11.68 6.38
C ALA A 7 -18.14 11.97 7.70
N VAL A 8 -18.92 12.09 8.78
CA VAL A 8 -18.42 12.25 10.16
C VAL A 8 -17.77 10.94 10.61
N ALA A 9 -16.45 10.94 10.70
CA ALA A 9 -15.66 9.86 11.29
C ALA A 9 -15.87 9.86 12.82
N TRP A 10 -16.36 8.74 13.36
CA TRP A 10 -16.43 8.52 14.80
C TRP A 10 -15.09 7.95 15.26
N GLU A 11 -14.23 8.81 15.82
CA GLU A 11 -13.06 8.40 16.60
C GLU A 11 -13.52 7.81 17.93
N LEU A 12 -13.26 6.52 18.14
CA LEU A 12 -13.39 5.84 19.43
C LEU A 12 -12.16 6.17 20.28
N ASP A 13 -12.38 7.03 21.27
CA ASP A 13 -11.44 7.34 22.35
C ASP A 13 -11.15 6.07 23.16
N SER A 14 -9.97 5.50 22.98
CA SER A 14 -9.43 4.39 23.77
C SER A 14 -8.73 4.94 25.01
N ARG A 15 -9.52 5.23 26.05
CA ARG A 15 -8.99 5.57 27.37
C ARG A 15 -8.92 4.34 28.26
N GLY A 16 -7.69 3.92 28.52
CA GLY A 16 -7.20 3.75 29.89
C GLY A 16 -7.83 2.61 30.70
N CYS A 17 -7.26 1.43 30.54
CA CYS A 17 -7.31 0.35 31.52
C CYS A 17 -6.74 0.86 32.87
N SER A 18 -7.55 0.82 33.93
CA SER A 18 -7.07 0.89 35.32
C SER A 18 -7.77 -0.20 36.11
N SER A 19 -6.96 -1.16 36.52
CA SER A 19 -7.27 -2.27 37.41
C SER A 19 -7.44 -1.77 38.85
N ALA A 20 -8.54 -2.15 39.50
CA ALA A 20 -8.57 -2.41 40.94
C ALA A 20 -9.87 -3.14 41.34
N SER A 21 -9.68 -4.35 41.88
CA SER A 21 -10.38 -4.96 43.03
C SER A 21 -11.92 -4.98 43.12
N GLU A 22 -12.44 -6.22 43.10
CA GLU A 22 -13.53 -6.87 43.89
C GLU A 22 -14.11 -6.12 45.13
N PRO A 23 -15.32 -6.47 45.66
CA PRO A 23 -15.95 -7.81 45.63
C PRO A 23 -17.47 -7.90 45.37
N ALA A 24 -17.88 -9.16 45.31
CA ALA A 24 -19.21 -9.78 45.24
C ALA A 24 -20.42 -9.00 45.76
N GLU A 25 -21.54 -9.11 45.04
CA GLU A 25 -22.86 -9.34 45.65
C GLU A 25 -23.85 -9.94 44.64
N SER A 26 -24.73 -10.77 45.20
CA SER A 26 -25.68 -11.68 44.56
C SER A 26 -26.73 -10.99 43.68
N SER A 27 -27.04 -11.56 42.52
CA SER A 27 -28.38 -11.40 41.95
C SER A 27 -28.79 -12.60 41.11
N HIS A 28 -29.76 -13.33 41.64
CA HIS A 28 -30.48 -14.42 40.99
C HIS A 28 -31.00 -14.01 39.62
N ARG A 29 -30.62 -14.78 38.58
CA ARG A 29 -31.38 -14.84 37.32
C ARG A 29 -31.82 -16.27 37.07
N GLN A 30 -33.09 -16.45 37.38
CA GLN A 30 -33.93 -17.63 37.22
C GLN A 30 -33.95 -18.06 35.74
N VAL A 31 -33.37 -19.22 35.43
CA VAL A 31 -33.51 -19.89 34.14
C VAL A 31 -34.79 -20.72 34.23
N GLN A 32 -35.81 -20.31 33.48
CA GLN A 32 -37.02 -21.12 33.29
C GLN A 32 -36.68 -22.30 32.38
N ILE A 33 -36.70 -23.49 32.95
CA ILE A 33 -36.64 -24.77 32.23
C ILE A 33 -38.07 -25.06 31.77
N LEU A 34 -38.28 -25.14 30.46
CA LEU A 34 -39.52 -25.68 29.88
C LEU A 34 -39.53 -27.21 30.01
N PRO A 35 -40.68 -27.83 30.32
CA PRO A 35 -40.75 -29.23 30.70
C PRO A 35 -40.71 -30.18 29.50
N ALA A 36 -40.08 -31.32 29.75
CA ALA A 36 -40.15 -32.53 28.95
C ALA A 36 -41.60 -32.98 28.75
N ALA A 37 -42.01 -33.10 27.49
CA ALA A 37 -43.19 -33.83 27.09
C ALA A 37 -42.96 -34.34 25.67
N LEU A 38 -42.53 -35.61 25.56
CA LEU A 38 -42.76 -36.48 24.40
C LEU A 38 -42.28 -37.89 24.75
N GLU A 39 -43.02 -38.52 25.65
CA GLU A 39 -43.12 -39.97 25.70
C GLU A 39 -44.46 -40.33 25.05
N LYS A 40 -44.42 -40.91 23.85
CA LYS A 40 -45.48 -41.81 23.38
C LYS A 40 -44.87 -42.85 22.46
N VAL A 41 -44.57 -43.99 23.08
CA VAL A 41 -44.41 -45.28 22.45
C VAL A 41 -45.74 -45.67 21.78
N VAL A 42 -45.72 -45.92 20.47
CA VAL A 42 -46.63 -46.86 19.83
C VAL A 42 -45.78 -47.83 19.01
N VAL A 43 -45.76 -49.07 19.49
CA VAL A 43 -45.26 -50.25 18.81
C VAL A 43 -46.29 -50.65 17.75
N GLY A 44 -45.86 -50.75 16.50
CA GLY A 44 -46.64 -51.28 15.38
C GLY A 44 -45.71 -51.72 14.25
N SER A 45 -45.48 -53.03 14.16
CA SER A 45 -44.69 -53.77 13.19
C SER A 45 -45.04 -53.48 11.72
N ASP A 46 -44.08 -52.97 10.95
CA ASP A 46 -43.40 -53.69 9.84
C ASP A 46 -42.67 -52.67 8.94
N ARG A 47 -41.33 -52.79 8.92
CA ARG A 47 -40.33 -51.86 8.34
C ARG A 47 -40.06 -50.63 9.21
N ALA A 48 -39.23 -50.82 10.24
CA ALA A 48 -38.53 -49.72 10.90
C ALA A 48 -37.64 -49.04 9.87
N LEU A 49 -38.18 -48.02 9.20
CA LEU A 49 -37.39 -47.04 8.47
C LEU A 49 -36.42 -46.41 9.47
N VAL A 50 -35.16 -46.25 9.07
CA VAL A 50 -34.11 -45.66 9.90
C VAL A 50 -34.62 -44.32 10.43
N LEU A 51 -34.29 -43.93 11.67
CA LEU A 51 -34.72 -42.65 12.27
C LEU A 51 -34.50 -41.46 11.31
N GLU A 52 -33.43 -41.52 10.51
CA GLU A 52 -33.08 -40.58 9.45
C GLU A 52 -34.19 -40.39 8.39
N VAL A 53 -34.95 -41.45 8.07
CA VAL A 53 -36.06 -41.40 7.11
C VAL A 53 -37.30 -40.79 7.75
N ILE A 54 -37.56 -41.06 9.04
CA ILE A 54 -38.66 -40.42 9.78
C ILE A 54 -38.39 -38.91 9.88
N GLU A 55 -37.16 -38.53 10.24
CA GLU A 55 -36.74 -37.12 10.29
C GLU A 55 -36.79 -36.45 8.91
N PHE A 56 -36.46 -37.18 7.83
CA PHE A 56 -36.57 -36.68 6.47
C PHE A 56 -38.02 -36.46 6.04
N ASP A 57 -38.91 -37.41 6.34
CA ASP A 57 -40.34 -37.31 6.02
C ASP A 57 -40.98 -36.16 6.81
N GLU A 58 -40.66 -36.00 8.10
CA GLU A 58 -41.08 -34.86 8.93
C GLU A 58 -40.55 -33.52 8.39
N PHE A 59 -39.29 -33.48 7.92
CA PHE A 59 -38.72 -32.28 7.32
C PHE A 59 -39.41 -31.90 6.00
N VAL A 60 -39.68 -32.89 5.13
CA VAL A 60 -40.37 -32.67 3.85
C VAL A 60 -41.82 -32.25 4.08
N GLU A 61 -42.51 -32.80 5.08
CA GLU A 61 -43.85 -32.35 5.45
C GLU A 61 -43.86 -30.90 5.97
N ALA A 62 -42.87 -30.52 6.79
CA ALA A 62 -42.80 -29.19 7.39
C ALA A 62 -42.34 -28.10 6.42
N GLN A 63 -41.39 -28.40 5.54
CA GLN A 63 -40.70 -27.41 4.70
C GLN A 63 -41.02 -27.57 3.21
N GLY A 64 -41.73 -28.64 2.82
CA GLY A 64 -41.93 -29.02 1.42
C GLY A 64 -40.67 -29.65 0.80
N ALA A 65 -40.83 -30.27 -0.38
CA ALA A 65 -39.76 -30.97 -1.09
C ALA A 65 -38.57 -30.07 -1.48
N SER A 66 -38.73 -28.75 -1.45
CA SER A 66 -37.70 -27.73 -1.73
C SER A 66 -37.08 -27.13 -0.47
N GLY A 67 -37.40 -27.61 0.74
CA GLY A 67 -36.80 -27.13 1.98
C GLY A 67 -37.09 -25.66 2.30
N GLY A 68 -38.31 -25.20 1.99
CA GLY A 68 -38.76 -23.82 2.23
C GLY A 68 -38.42 -22.82 1.13
N TRP A 69 -37.76 -23.25 0.05
CA TRP A 69 -37.50 -22.42 -1.12
C TRP A 69 -38.75 -22.33 -2.01
N HIS A 70 -38.96 -21.16 -2.61
CA HIS A 70 -39.97 -21.03 -3.65
C HIS A 70 -39.62 -21.99 -4.81
N PRO A 71 -40.60 -22.72 -5.39
CA PRO A 71 -40.33 -23.73 -6.40
C PRO A 71 -39.60 -23.19 -7.64
N ASP A 72 -39.89 -21.95 -8.02
CA ASP A 72 -39.22 -21.29 -9.16
C ASP A 72 -37.75 -20.95 -8.85
N ASP A 73 -37.47 -20.42 -7.65
CA ASP A 73 -36.11 -20.09 -7.21
C ASP A 73 -35.25 -21.36 -7.07
N HIS A 74 -35.86 -22.44 -6.57
CA HIS A 74 -35.21 -23.74 -6.47
C HIS A 74 -34.90 -24.32 -7.86
N ALA A 75 -35.83 -24.23 -8.82
CA ALA A 75 -35.61 -24.68 -10.19
C ALA A 75 -34.52 -23.85 -10.90
N GLU A 76 -34.49 -22.54 -10.68
CA GLU A 76 -33.46 -21.67 -11.22
C GLU A 76 -32.09 -21.95 -10.60
N PHE A 77 -32.01 -22.13 -9.28
CA PHE A 77 -30.77 -22.52 -8.61
C PHE A 77 -30.24 -23.86 -9.14
N LEU A 78 -31.11 -24.85 -9.35
CA LEU A 78 -30.72 -26.13 -9.97
C LEU A 78 -30.23 -25.97 -11.41
N ARG A 79 -30.83 -25.06 -12.20
CA ARG A 79 -30.36 -24.70 -13.55
C ARG A 79 -28.96 -24.07 -13.51
N ILE A 80 -28.71 -23.19 -12.55
CA ILE A 80 -27.40 -22.56 -12.37
C ILE A 80 -26.38 -23.61 -11.90
N LEU A 81 -26.73 -24.45 -10.93
CA LEU A 81 -25.87 -25.52 -10.40
C LEU A 81 -25.47 -26.53 -11.48
N THR A 82 -26.42 -26.92 -12.35
CA THR A 82 -26.14 -27.79 -13.50
C THR A 82 -25.21 -27.13 -14.51
N SER A 83 -25.37 -25.83 -14.79
CA SER A 83 -24.44 -25.09 -15.65
C SER A 83 -23.03 -24.95 -15.06
N CYS A 84 -22.93 -24.92 -13.72
CA CYS A 84 -21.67 -24.90 -12.97
C CYS A 84 -21.07 -26.29 -12.73
N ARG A 85 -21.61 -27.35 -13.37
CA ARG A 85 -21.16 -28.74 -13.20
C ARG A 85 -21.16 -29.23 -11.74
N GLY A 86 -22.07 -28.71 -10.91
CA GLY A 86 -22.20 -29.09 -9.51
C GLY A 86 -21.29 -28.33 -8.53
N ASP A 87 -20.54 -27.32 -8.98
CA ASP A 87 -19.81 -26.44 -8.06
C ASP A 87 -20.77 -25.46 -7.38
N TYR A 88 -21.14 -25.80 -6.14
CA TYR A 88 -22.04 -25.00 -5.30
C TYR A 88 -21.54 -23.57 -5.06
N SER A 89 -20.23 -23.41 -4.87
CA SER A 89 -19.60 -22.12 -4.58
C SER A 89 -19.80 -21.14 -5.74
N HIS A 90 -19.62 -21.64 -6.96
CA HIS A 90 -19.76 -20.84 -8.17
C HIS A 90 -21.23 -20.60 -8.54
N ALA A 91 -22.10 -21.59 -8.29
CA ALA A 91 -23.52 -21.46 -8.51
C ALA A 91 -24.16 -20.40 -7.60
N ILE A 92 -23.74 -20.33 -6.33
CA ILE A 92 -24.20 -19.29 -5.38
C ILE A 92 -23.79 -17.90 -5.87
N LEU A 93 -22.55 -17.73 -6.31
CA LEU A 93 -22.06 -16.44 -6.82
C LEU A 93 -22.87 -15.95 -8.02
N ILE A 94 -23.16 -16.83 -8.97
CA ILE A 94 -23.96 -16.50 -10.16
C ILE A 94 -25.42 -16.22 -9.79
N ALA A 95 -26.00 -17.01 -8.88
CA ALA A 95 -27.35 -16.79 -8.39
C ALA A 95 -27.48 -15.44 -7.66
N THR A 96 -26.48 -15.05 -6.87
CA THR A 96 -26.46 -13.74 -6.21
C THR A 96 -26.27 -12.57 -7.17
N ASP A 97 -25.49 -12.74 -8.24
CA ASP A 97 -25.27 -11.71 -9.27
C ASP A 97 -26.49 -11.53 -10.20
N GLN A 98 -27.29 -12.58 -10.40
CA GLN A 98 -28.50 -12.54 -11.24
C GLN A 98 -29.77 -12.11 -10.51
N LEU A 99 -29.68 -11.75 -9.22
CA LEU A 99 -30.79 -11.20 -8.45
C LEU A 99 -30.67 -9.67 -8.34
N PRO A 100 -31.09 -8.89 -9.35
CA PRO A 100 -31.08 -7.42 -9.30
C PRO A 100 -31.98 -6.86 -8.20
N GLU A 101 -32.85 -7.69 -7.59
CA GLU A 101 -33.72 -7.30 -6.48
C GLU A 101 -33.03 -7.30 -5.11
N TYR A 102 -31.82 -7.88 -4.99
CA TYR A 102 -31.14 -7.96 -3.68
C TYR A 102 -30.73 -6.59 -3.15
N ASP A 103 -30.15 -5.74 -4.00
CA ASP A 103 -29.76 -4.38 -3.61
C ASP A 103 -30.98 -3.52 -3.26
N ASP A 104 -32.07 -3.66 -4.01
CA ASP A 104 -33.35 -2.98 -3.72
C ASP A 104 -33.96 -3.44 -2.40
N LEU A 105 -33.88 -4.74 -2.08
CA LEU A 105 -34.30 -5.28 -0.79
C LEU A 105 -33.43 -4.78 0.36
N LEU A 106 -32.12 -4.61 0.16
CA LEU A 106 -31.23 -4.00 1.16
C LEU A 106 -31.57 -2.53 1.40
N VAL A 107 -31.88 -1.77 0.36
CA VAL A 107 -32.35 -0.37 0.48
C VAL A 107 -33.67 -0.31 1.23
N ARG A 108 -34.65 -1.16 0.87
CA ARG A 108 -35.95 -1.25 1.58
C ARG A 108 -35.78 -1.63 3.05
N LYS A 109 -34.86 -2.56 3.37
CA LYS A 109 -34.50 -2.91 4.74
C LYS A 109 -33.92 -1.72 5.50
N ARG A 110 -32.99 -0.97 4.90
CA ARG A 110 -32.41 0.25 5.52
C ARG A 110 -33.49 1.30 5.80
N ILE A 111 -34.40 1.52 4.85
CA ILE A 111 -35.53 2.45 5.01
C ILE A 111 -36.46 1.98 6.14
N ALA A 112 -36.83 0.70 6.16
CA ALA A 112 -37.69 0.14 7.21
C ALA A 112 -37.06 0.27 8.60
N VAL A 113 -35.75 0.01 8.73
CA VAL A 113 -35.02 0.20 10.00
C VAL A 113 -34.97 1.67 10.41
N ALA A 114 -34.75 2.59 9.47
CA ALA A 114 -34.76 4.02 9.75
C ALA A 114 -36.15 4.49 10.24
N GLN A 115 -37.22 4.06 9.56
CA GLN A 115 -38.60 4.35 9.97
C GLN A 115 -38.93 3.78 11.35
N TRP A 116 -38.51 2.53 11.64
CA TRP A 116 -38.67 1.93 12.96
C TRP A 116 -37.92 2.72 14.04
N ARG A 117 -36.67 3.15 13.79
CA ARG A 117 -35.90 4.00 14.73
C ARG A 117 -36.60 5.33 14.97
N MET A 118 -37.14 5.97 13.93
CA MET A 118 -37.88 7.22 14.05
C MET A 118 -39.16 7.04 14.88
N ARG A 119 -39.96 5.99 14.61
CA ARG A 119 -41.15 5.69 15.41
C ARG A 119 -40.82 5.44 16.86
N ARG A 120 -39.81 4.60 17.13
CA ARG A 120 -39.36 4.31 18.50
C ARG A 120 -38.84 5.55 19.23
N ASN A 121 -38.15 6.45 18.53
CA ASN A 121 -37.71 7.72 19.10
C ASN A 121 -38.89 8.68 19.35
N ALA A 122 -39.89 8.71 18.46
CA ALA A 122 -41.11 9.48 18.64
C ALA A 122 -41.94 8.96 19.83
N GLU A 123 -42.08 7.64 19.98
CA GLU A 123 -42.72 7.00 21.13
C GLU A 123 -41.98 7.33 22.44
N LYS A 124 -40.65 7.23 22.45
CA LYS A 124 -39.84 7.64 23.61
C LYS A 124 -39.99 9.12 23.93
N ALA A 125 -40.01 9.98 22.91
CA ALA A 125 -40.22 11.41 23.10
C ALA A 125 -41.62 11.70 23.67
N ALA A 126 -42.66 11.06 23.13
CA ALA A 126 -44.03 11.15 23.64
C ALA A 126 -44.14 10.66 25.09
N ALA A 127 -43.52 9.52 25.41
CA ALA A 127 -43.43 9.00 26.78
C ALA A 127 -42.71 9.98 27.72
N SER A 128 -41.60 10.58 27.27
CA SER A 128 -40.88 11.58 28.08
C SER A 128 -41.69 12.86 28.30
N ILE A 129 -42.52 13.28 27.34
CA ILE A 129 -43.43 14.42 27.49
C ILE A 129 -44.54 14.10 28.50
N ALA A 130 -45.09 12.88 28.44
CA ALA A 130 -46.09 12.41 29.40
C ALA A 130 -45.50 12.32 30.83
N GLU A 131 -44.31 11.74 30.99
CA GLU A 131 -43.59 11.69 32.26
C GLU A 131 -43.27 13.09 32.80
N GLN A 132 -42.87 14.03 31.93
CA GLN A 132 -42.67 15.42 32.33
C GLN A 132 -43.96 16.09 32.80
N ALA A 133 -45.12 15.73 32.24
CA ALA A 133 -46.42 16.26 32.66
C ALA A 133 -46.83 15.83 34.09
N GLU A 134 -46.35 14.67 34.55
CA GLU A 134 -46.64 14.13 35.88
C GLU A 134 -45.62 14.53 36.96
N GLN A 135 -44.44 15.06 36.57
CA GLN A 135 -43.40 15.43 37.52
C GLN A 135 -43.75 16.65 38.40
N PRO A 136 -43.42 16.62 39.71
CA PRO A 136 -43.60 17.75 40.60
C PRO A 136 -42.74 18.94 40.19
N LYS A 137 -43.20 20.17 40.50
CA LYS A 137 -42.56 21.44 40.07
C LYS A 137 -41.06 21.53 40.47
N SER A 138 -40.66 20.94 41.59
CA SER A 138 -39.25 20.89 42.03
C SER A 138 -38.37 20.01 41.14
N ALA A 139 -38.86 18.86 40.68
CA ALA A 139 -38.14 17.98 39.77
C ALA A 139 -37.95 18.62 38.38
N ARG A 140 -38.96 19.36 37.91
CA ARG A 140 -38.87 20.13 36.65
C ARG A 140 -37.81 21.22 36.71
N GLN A 141 -37.71 21.95 37.82
CA GLN A 141 -36.67 22.97 38.02
C GLN A 141 -35.27 22.36 38.02
N ALA A 142 -35.07 21.25 38.74
CA ALA A 142 -33.80 20.52 38.75
C ALA A 142 -33.40 20.00 37.35
N GLN A 143 -34.35 19.49 36.56
CA GLN A 143 -34.08 19.10 35.17
C GLN A 143 -33.73 20.29 34.27
N GLN A 144 -34.41 21.42 34.42
CA GLN A 144 -34.09 22.64 33.65
C GLN A 144 -32.69 23.16 33.98
N GLU A 145 -32.29 23.16 35.25
CA GLU A 145 -30.94 23.55 35.67
C GLU A 145 -29.87 22.60 35.10
N GLN A 146 -30.13 21.28 35.12
CA GLN A 146 -29.23 20.30 34.51
C GLN A 146 -29.12 20.48 32.99
N GLN A 147 -30.24 20.74 32.30
CA GLN A 147 -30.24 21.01 30.85
C GLN A 147 -29.50 22.31 30.53
N ALA A 148 -29.70 23.37 31.31
CA ALA A 148 -28.99 24.63 31.15
C ALA A 148 -27.47 24.45 31.38
N ALA A 149 -27.07 23.73 32.42
CA ALA A 149 -25.67 23.40 32.69
C ALA A 149 -25.05 22.55 31.56
N ALA A 150 -25.76 21.53 31.07
CA ALA A 150 -25.32 20.70 29.95
C ALA A 150 -25.19 21.51 28.66
N HIS A 151 -26.12 22.43 28.38
CA HIS A 151 -26.06 23.32 27.23
C HIS A 151 -24.84 24.27 27.31
N GLN A 152 -24.59 24.87 28.48
CA GLN A 152 -23.39 25.70 28.68
C GLN A 152 -22.09 24.89 28.50
N GLN A 153 -22.04 23.65 28.96
CA GLN A 153 -20.89 22.77 28.73
C GLN A 153 -20.70 22.44 27.25
N ARG A 154 -21.78 22.21 26.49
CA ARG A 154 -21.71 22.00 25.03
C ARG A 154 -21.15 23.23 24.33
N LEU A 155 -21.65 24.43 24.63
CA LEU A 155 -21.12 25.67 24.07
C LEU A 155 -19.63 25.87 24.38
N LYS A 156 -19.19 25.60 25.62
CA LYS A 156 -17.77 25.65 25.99
C LYS A 156 -16.93 24.69 25.16
N ARG A 157 -17.40 23.45 24.97
CA ARG A 157 -16.72 22.44 24.13
C ARG A 157 -16.67 22.86 22.66
N GLU A 158 -17.73 23.45 22.13
CA GLU A 158 -17.76 23.96 20.74
C GLU A 158 -16.77 25.11 20.54
N VAL A 159 -16.70 26.06 21.47
CA VAL A 159 -15.72 27.15 21.45
C VAL A 159 -14.30 26.60 21.52
N GLN A 160 -14.03 25.63 22.41
CA GLN A 160 -12.73 24.97 22.48
C GLN A 160 -12.38 24.23 21.19
N ARG A 161 -13.33 23.50 20.59
CA ARG A 161 -13.13 22.82 19.30
C ARG A 161 -12.79 23.81 18.19
N ARG A 162 -13.53 24.92 18.08
CA ARG A 162 -13.24 25.98 17.10
C ARG A 162 -11.88 26.62 17.34
N ALA A 163 -11.51 26.88 18.59
CA ALA A 163 -10.19 27.41 18.94
C ALA A 163 -9.07 26.44 18.50
N VAL A 164 -9.21 25.14 18.79
CA VAL A 164 -8.24 24.11 18.37
C VAL A 164 -8.18 23.99 16.85
N GLN A 165 -9.31 24.02 16.15
CA GLN A 165 -9.35 24.01 14.68
C GLN A 165 -8.62 25.23 14.10
N SER A 166 -8.93 26.44 14.57
CA SER A 166 -8.25 27.66 14.11
C SER A 166 -6.75 27.66 14.41
N TRP A 167 -6.33 27.06 15.52
CA TRP A 167 -4.91 26.87 15.84
C TRP A 167 -4.24 25.89 14.88
N ARG A 168 -4.89 24.77 14.57
CA ARG A 168 -4.40 23.80 13.57
C ARG A 168 -4.29 24.42 12.18
N GLU A 169 -5.28 25.19 11.76
CA GLU A 169 -5.27 25.91 10.47
C GLU A 169 -4.13 26.92 10.41
N ARG A 170 -3.93 27.74 11.45
CA ARG A 170 -2.80 28.68 11.52
C ARG A 170 -1.46 27.97 11.49
N LYS A 171 -1.32 26.85 12.20
CA LYS A 171 -0.10 26.06 12.19
C LYS A 171 0.17 25.47 10.80
N ALA A 172 -0.85 24.91 10.15
CA ALA A 172 -0.73 24.38 8.79
C ALA A 172 -0.40 25.49 7.77
N GLN A 173 -0.96 26.69 7.92
CA GLN A 173 -0.61 27.85 7.09
C GLN A 173 0.85 28.26 7.29
N GLN A 174 1.33 28.34 8.53
CA GLN A 174 2.74 28.65 8.82
C GLN A 174 3.70 27.59 8.27
N GLU A 175 3.37 26.30 8.40
CA GLU A 175 4.16 25.22 7.81
C GLU A 175 4.16 25.31 6.27
N ALA A 176 3.02 25.61 5.64
CA ALA A 176 2.93 25.77 4.20
C ALA A 176 3.70 27.00 3.67
N GLU A 177 3.70 28.11 4.41
CA GLU A 177 4.49 29.31 4.10
C GLU A 177 5.99 29.05 4.24
N ALA A 178 6.41 28.35 5.31
CA ALA A 178 7.80 27.93 5.49
C ALA A 178 8.26 27.00 4.36
N ASP A 179 7.46 25.99 4.00
CA ASP A 179 7.74 25.08 2.88
C ASP A 179 7.80 25.83 1.53
N ALA A 180 6.97 26.86 1.34
CA ALA A 180 7.01 27.70 0.15
C ALA A 180 8.30 28.53 0.09
N ALA A 181 8.72 29.12 1.21
CA ALA A 181 9.98 29.86 1.32
C ALA A 181 11.19 28.96 1.04
N ASP A 182 11.23 27.77 1.65
CA ASP A 182 12.28 26.77 1.42
C ASP A 182 12.37 26.34 -0.05
N ARG A 183 11.22 26.09 -0.70
CA ARG A 183 11.18 25.75 -2.13
C ARG A 183 11.69 26.90 -2.99
N HIS A 184 11.32 28.13 -2.67
CA HIS A 184 11.77 29.31 -3.39
C HIS A 184 13.28 29.49 -3.25
N GLU A 185 13.83 29.34 -2.04
CA GLU A 185 15.28 29.44 -1.80
C GLU A 185 16.05 28.34 -2.55
N ARG A 186 15.60 27.08 -2.48
CA ARG A 186 16.22 25.97 -3.23
C ARG A 186 16.23 26.23 -4.72
N HIS A 187 15.15 26.79 -5.26
CA HIS A 187 15.04 27.13 -6.67
C HIS A 187 16.03 28.25 -7.06
N LEU A 188 16.18 29.30 -6.23
CA LEU A 188 17.19 30.34 -6.44
C LEU A 188 18.61 29.78 -6.38
N GLN A 189 18.90 28.92 -5.41
CA GLN A 189 20.21 28.25 -5.31
C GLN A 189 20.50 27.36 -6.52
N GLN A 190 19.50 26.64 -7.04
CA GLN A 190 19.64 25.84 -8.26
C GLN A 190 19.92 26.72 -9.48
N LYS A 191 19.20 27.83 -9.64
CA LYS A 191 19.47 28.81 -10.71
C LYS A 191 20.89 29.36 -10.62
N ALA A 192 21.32 29.79 -9.44
CA ALA A 192 22.68 30.30 -9.22
C ALA A 192 23.75 29.23 -9.55
N LYS A 193 23.54 27.96 -9.19
CA LYS A 193 24.44 26.86 -9.56
C LYS A 193 24.51 26.63 -11.06
N LEU A 194 23.37 26.70 -11.76
CA LEU A 194 23.32 26.56 -13.22
C LEU A 194 24.04 27.73 -13.90
N GLU A 195 23.81 28.97 -13.47
CA GLU A 195 24.49 30.15 -13.98
C GLU A 195 26.01 30.08 -13.74
N ALA A 196 26.43 29.69 -12.53
CA ALA A 196 27.84 29.51 -12.21
C ALA A 196 28.50 28.42 -13.08
N SER A 197 27.81 27.30 -13.31
CA SER A 197 28.28 26.22 -14.20
C SER A 197 28.42 26.70 -15.64
N GLN A 198 27.43 27.44 -16.15
CA GLN A 198 27.47 28.01 -17.50
C GLN A 198 28.62 29.03 -17.64
N ALA A 199 28.80 29.91 -16.65
CA ALA A 199 29.90 30.87 -16.63
C ALA A 199 31.27 30.18 -16.60
N TRP A 200 31.41 29.11 -15.80
CA TRP A 200 32.64 28.31 -15.76
C TRP A 200 32.93 27.63 -17.11
N GLN A 201 31.92 27.03 -17.74
CA GLN A 201 32.07 26.44 -19.07
C GLN A 201 32.44 27.48 -20.14
N ALA A 202 31.83 28.66 -20.10
CA ALA A 202 32.14 29.74 -21.03
C ALA A 202 33.61 30.21 -20.85
N ALA A 203 34.06 30.38 -19.60
CA ALA A 203 35.44 30.73 -19.29
C ALA A 203 36.44 29.63 -19.75
N ALA A 204 36.10 28.35 -19.53
CA ALA A 204 36.92 27.23 -19.99
C ALA A 204 37.04 27.20 -21.52
N ARG A 205 35.94 27.39 -22.25
CA ARG A 205 35.95 27.49 -23.72
C ARG A 205 36.79 28.68 -24.20
N ALA A 206 36.69 29.83 -23.54
CA ALA A 206 37.50 31.00 -23.88
C ALA A 206 39.00 30.72 -23.71
N ARG A 207 39.40 30.04 -22.62
CA ARG A 207 40.79 29.60 -22.38
C ARG A 207 41.28 28.59 -23.42
N LEU A 208 40.44 27.64 -23.84
CA LEU A 208 40.81 26.69 -24.90
C LEU A 208 41.01 27.42 -26.24
N ARG A 209 40.15 28.37 -26.57
CA ARG A 209 40.30 29.18 -27.78
C ARG A 209 41.59 30.00 -27.76
N SER A 210 41.93 30.65 -26.64
CA SER A 210 43.18 31.40 -26.54
C SER A 210 44.41 30.50 -26.67
N TYR A 211 44.39 29.31 -26.07
CA TYR A 211 45.45 28.31 -26.22
C TYR A 211 45.59 27.80 -27.65
N HIS A 212 44.49 27.51 -28.35
CA HIS A 212 44.54 27.11 -29.75
C HIS A 212 45.10 28.23 -30.63
N ASN A 213 44.71 29.48 -30.38
CA ASN A 213 45.22 30.63 -31.11
C ASN A 213 46.72 30.84 -30.84
N SER A 214 47.20 30.69 -29.61
CA SER A 214 48.63 30.80 -29.31
C SER A 214 49.43 29.67 -29.97
N LYS A 215 48.95 28.41 -29.88
CA LYS A 215 49.58 27.28 -30.57
C LYS A 215 49.59 27.42 -32.09
N ALA A 216 48.54 27.98 -32.68
CA ALA A 216 48.49 28.25 -34.11
C ALA A 216 49.51 29.33 -34.50
N LYS A 217 49.71 30.37 -33.67
CA LYS A 217 50.77 31.37 -33.88
C LYS A 217 52.15 30.75 -33.76
N GLU A 218 52.43 29.99 -32.70
CA GLU A 218 53.71 29.28 -32.53
C GLU A 218 54.02 28.36 -33.72
N LYS A 219 53.01 27.62 -34.22
CA LYS A 219 53.17 26.79 -35.42
C LYS A 219 53.51 27.61 -36.66
N ARG A 220 52.82 28.73 -36.90
CA ARG A 220 53.12 29.62 -38.02
C ARG A 220 54.51 30.22 -37.91
N GLU A 221 54.93 30.63 -36.71
CA GLU A 221 56.28 31.14 -36.45
C GLU A 221 57.34 30.07 -36.72
N HIS A 222 57.09 28.83 -36.30
CA HIS A 222 57.98 27.70 -36.58
C HIS A 222 58.02 27.35 -38.06
N GLU A 223 56.88 27.33 -38.76
CA GLU A 223 56.81 27.11 -40.21
C GLU A 223 57.57 28.19 -40.97
N MET A 224 57.43 29.46 -40.59
CA MET A 224 58.20 30.56 -41.18
C MET A 224 59.70 30.43 -40.90
N ALA A 225 60.09 30.03 -39.69
CA ALA A 225 61.50 29.79 -39.35
C ALA A 225 62.08 28.58 -40.11
N ASP A 226 61.29 27.54 -40.34
CA ASP A 226 61.69 26.38 -41.12
C ASP A 226 61.84 26.71 -42.60
N ILE A 227 60.92 27.49 -43.20
CA ILE A 227 61.03 27.97 -44.59
C ILE A 227 62.33 28.77 -44.78
N GLN A 228 62.62 29.70 -43.85
CA GLN A 228 63.88 30.47 -43.87
C GLN A 228 65.13 29.57 -43.74
N ARG A 229 65.06 28.46 -42.99
CA ARG A 229 66.14 27.49 -42.87
C ARG A 229 66.29 26.61 -44.11
N THR A 230 65.19 26.24 -44.77
CA THR A 230 65.23 25.42 -45.98
C THR A 230 65.73 26.21 -47.18
N ASP A 231 65.40 27.49 -47.29
CA ASP A 231 65.92 28.37 -48.36
C ASP A 231 67.43 28.63 -48.23
N ALA A 232 68.00 28.47 -47.03
CA ALA A 232 69.43 28.61 -46.75
C ALA A 232 70.23 27.29 -46.87
N ARG A 233 69.58 26.14 -47.09
CA ARG A 233 70.24 24.82 -47.09
C ARG A 233 70.28 24.23 -48.50
N PRO A 234 71.47 24.08 -49.14
CA PRO A 234 71.55 23.42 -50.43
C PRO A 234 71.08 21.96 -50.32
N ALA A 235 70.23 21.54 -51.27
CA ALA A 235 69.64 20.21 -51.32
C ALA A 235 70.69 19.14 -51.64
N THR A 236 71.45 18.69 -50.63
CA THR A 236 72.21 17.45 -50.71
C THR A 236 71.27 16.27 -50.48
N ALA A 237 71.18 15.37 -51.47
CA ALA A 237 70.42 14.13 -51.37
C ALA A 237 70.95 13.31 -50.17
N PRO A 238 70.09 12.84 -49.25
CA PRO A 238 70.53 12.06 -48.10
C PRO A 238 71.11 10.73 -48.57
N PRO A 239 72.25 10.27 -47.99
CA PRO A 239 72.86 9.00 -48.34
C PRO A 239 71.91 7.82 -48.05
N PRO A 240 71.98 6.71 -48.81
CA PRO A 240 71.01 5.61 -48.74
C PRO A 240 70.90 4.97 -47.35
N GLU A 241 71.98 4.98 -46.56
CA GLU A 241 71.96 4.50 -45.18
C GLU A 241 71.03 5.31 -44.25
N GLN A 242 70.87 6.61 -44.51
CA GLN A 242 69.98 7.46 -43.72
C GLN A 242 68.50 7.22 -44.07
N LEU A 243 68.20 6.87 -45.33
CA LEU A 243 66.86 6.46 -45.76
C LEU A 243 66.46 5.16 -45.09
N GLN A 244 67.33 4.15 -45.07
CA GLN A 244 67.08 2.89 -44.38
C GLN A 244 66.84 3.08 -42.87
N ARG A 245 67.63 3.95 -42.21
CA ARG A 245 67.39 4.30 -40.80
C ARG A 245 66.10 5.10 -40.58
N ALA A 246 65.65 5.88 -41.55
CA ALA A 246 64.38 6.59 -41.47
C ALA A 246 63.20 5.64 -41.64
N GLU A 247 63.27 4.71 -42.59
CA GLU A 247 62.28 3.65 -42.80
C GLU A 247 62.18 2.72 -41.59
N ALA A 248 63.31 2.28 -41.02
CA ALA A 248 63.32 1.46 -39.80
C ALA A 248 62.65 2.17 -38.61
N ARG A 249 62.90 3.48 -38.43
CA ARG A 249 62.23 4.30 -37.40
C ARG A 249 60.74 4.48 -37.68
N ALA A 250 60.35 4.63 -38.94
CA ALA A 250 58.95 4.74 -39.33
C ALA A 250 58.20 3.42 -39.05
N GLN A 251 58.84 2.27 -39.35
CA GLN A 251 58.30 0.95 -39.04
C GLN A 251 58.18 0.72 -37.53
N ASP A 252 59.19 1.06 -36.73
CA ASP A 252 59.12 0.98 -35.25
C ASP A 252 58.00 1.86 -34.68
N MET A 253 57.82 3.08 -35.20
CA MET A 253 56.72 3.96 -34.79
C MET A 253 55.33 3.41 -35.17
N LEU A 254 55.21 2.74 -36.32
CA LEU A 254 53.98 2.07 -36.72
C LEU A 254 53.68 0.85 -35.85
N GLN A 255 54.71 0.06 -35.49
CA GLN A 255 54.59 -1.07 -34.56
C GLN A 255 54.14 -0.58 -33.18
N ARG A 256 54.78 0.44 -32.61
CA ARG A 256 54.36 1.04 -31.33
C ARG A 256 52.91 1.56 -31.36
N ARG A 257 52.46 2.11 -32.49
CA ARG A 257 51.06 2.53 -32.66
C ARG A 257 50.09 1.35 -32.72
N ALA A 258 50.49 0.24 -33.33
CA ALA A 258 49.70 -0.99 -33.34
C ALA A 258 49.62 -1.58 -31.92
N ASP A 259 50.74 -1.63 -31.20
CA ASP A 259 50.80 -2.13 -29.81
C ASP A 259 49.94 -1.30 -28.86
N LEU A 260 49.96 0.03 -28.98
CA LEU A 260 49.11 0.92 -28.19
C LEU A 260 47.61 0.76 -28.48
N LYS A 261 47.23 0.31 -29.70
CA LYS A 261 45.85 0.00 -30.04
C LYS A 261 45.41 -1.37 -29.53
N HIS A 262 46.31 -2.35 -29.52
CA HIS A 262 46.01 -3.70 -29.03
C HIS A 262 46.07 -3.82 -27.50
N ALA A 263 46.87 -3.01 -26.80
CA ALA A 263 46.95 -3.00 -25.34
C ALA A 263 45.58 -2.83 -24.63
N PRO A 264 44.69 -1.88 -25.00
CA PRO A 264 43.37 -1.78 -24.38
C PRO A 264 42.43 -2.94 -24.74
N GLU A 265 42.57 -3.55 -25.92
CA GLU A 265 41.77 -4.70 -26.32
C GLU A 265 42.07 -5.91 -25.43
N VAL A 266 43.36 -6.18 -25.16
CA VAL A 266 43.79 -7.25 -24.26
C VAL A 266 43.25 -7.02 -22.84
N LEU A 267 43.33 -5.80 -22.31
CA LEU A 267 42.79 -5.46 -20.99
C LEU A 267 41.26 -5.63 -20.92
N LEU A 268 40.53 -5.32 -22.00
CA LEU A 268 39.09 -5.54 -22.09
C LEU A 268 38.76 -7.04 -22.11
N GLU A 269 39.51 -7.85 -22.85
CA GLU A 269 39.33 -9.31 -22.86
C GLU A 269 39.60 -9.94 -21.50
N GLU A 270 40.67 -9.53 -20.81
CA GLU A 270 40.95 -9.97 -19.45
C GLU A 270 39.83 -9.59 -18.49
N ARG A 271 39.31 -8.36 -18.59
CA ARG A 271 38.17 -7.90 -17.78
C ARG A 271 36.91 -8.75 -18.04
N LYS A 272 36.60 -9.05 -19.31
CA LYS A 272 35.48 -9.93 -19.67
C LYS A 272 35.65 -11.33 -19.10
N ARG A 273 36.86 -11.91 -19.20
CA ARG A 273 37.18 -13.23 -18.60
C ARG A 273 36.98 -13.23 -17.08
N ARG A 274 37.44 -12.19 -16.37
CA ARG A 274 37.24 -12.03 -14.92
C ARG A 274 35.76 -11.90 -14.55
N GLN A 275 35.00 -11.11 -15.31
CA GLN A 275 33.55 -10.96 -15.11
C GLN A 275 32.81 -12.28 -15.31
N HIS A 276 33.16 -13.04 -16.35
CA HIS A 276 32.57 -14.35 -16.61
C HIS A 276 32.90 -15.37 -15.50
N ALA A 277 34.15 -15.40 -15.04
CA ALA A 277 34.56 -16.27 -13.93
C ALA A 277 33.84 -15.92 -12.61
N LEU A 278 33.64 -14.62 -12.33
CA LEU A 278 32.84 -14.16 -11.19
C LEU A 278 31.37 -14.57 -11.33
N ALA A 279 30.77 -14.39 -12.51
CA ALA A 279 29.39 -14.80 -12.78
C ALA A 279 29.20 -16.30 -12.58
N GLN A 280 30.15 -17.14 -13.01
CA GLN A 280 30.12 -18.59 -12.78
C GLN A 280 30.22 -18.95 -11.28
N LYS A 281 31.12 -18.30 -10.53
CA LYS A 281 31.22 -18.50 -9.06
C LYS A 281 29.93 -18.12 -8.34
N VAL A 282 29.32 -17.00 -8.73
CA VAL A 282 28.04 -16.55 -8.19
C VAL A 282 26.93 -17.56 -8.52
N ALA A 283 26.83 -18.00 -9.78
CA ALA A 283 25.83 -18.98 -10.20
C ALA A 283 25.96 -20.31 -9.44
N GLN A 284 27.18 -20.79 -9.18
CA GLN A 284 27.41 -21.99 -8.37
C GLN A 284 27.03 -21.78 -6.90
N GLY A 285 27.36 -20.62 -6.31
CA GLY A 285 26.98 -20.27 -4.95
C GLY A 285 25.46 -20.14 -4.74
N PHE A 286 24.74 -19.62 -5.74
CA PHE A 286 23.28 -19.53 -5.69
C PHE A 286 22.60 -20.89 -5.92
N LYS A 287 23.10 -21.74 -6.83
CA LYS A 287 22.56 -23.10 -7.00
C LYS A 287 22.77 -23.97 -5.77
N ALA A 288 23.91 -23.84 -5.09
CA ALA A 288 24.17 -24.56 -3.83
C ALA A 288 23.25 -24.10 -2.68
N LYS A 289 22.90 -22.80 -2.62
CA LYS A 289 21.95 -22.28 -1.62
C LYS A 289 20.49 -22.58 -1.96
N ALA A 290 20.10 -22.49 -3.23
CA ALA A 290 18.75 -22.85 -3.69
C ALA A 290 18.45 -24.35 -3.55
N ALA A 291 19.47 -25.22 -3.61
CA ALA A 291 19.31 -26.64 -3.34
C ALA A 291 19.25 -26.98 -1.83
N LEU A 292 19.68 -26.07 -0.94
CA LEU A 292 19.62 -26.23 0.53
C LEU A 292 18.42 -25.54 1.17
N GLU A 293 17.74 -24.63 0.45
CA GLU A 293 16.46 -24.07 0.86
C GLU A 293 15.35 -24.94 0.27
N GLU A 294 14.93 -25.95 1.04
CA GLU A 294 13.75 -26.77 0.77
C GLU A 294 12.59 -25.87 0.30
N GLU A 295 12.09 -26.09 -0.93
CA GLU A 295 10.95 -25.36 -1.50
C GLU A 295 9.70 -25.40 -0.59
N GLY A 296 9.62 -26.38 0.32
CA GLY A 296 8.58 -26.47 1.35
C GLY A 296 8.70 -25.45 2.49
N ARG A 297 9.87 -24.87 2.77
CA ARG A 297 10.05 -23.94 3.90
C ARG A 297 9.54 -22.53 3.59
N LEU A 298 9.62 -22.10 2.34
CA LEU A 298 9.10 -20.80 1.89
C LEU A 298 7.57 -20.80 1.79
N HIS A 299 6.96 -21.98 1.62
CA HIS A 299 5.51 -22.18 1.59
C HIS A 299 4.89 -22.55 2.94
N GLN A 300 5.68 -22.64 4.01
CA GLN A 300 5.13 -22.82 5.35
C GLN A 300 4.65 -21.49 5.92
N ASP A 301 3.35 -21.41 6.18
CA ASP A 301 2.75 -20.30 6.91
C ASP A 301 3.55 -20.02 8.18
N THR A 302 4.13 -18.83 8.26
CA THR A 302 4.81 -18.34 9.46
C THR A 302 3.83 -18.39 10.64
N SER A 303 4.34 -18.61 11.86
CA SER A 303 3.49 -18.67 13.06
C SER A 303 2.60 -17.44 13.23
N ALA A 304 3.11 -16.26 12.85
CA ALA A 304 2.34 -15.01 12.82
C ALA A 304 1.18 -15.03 11.81
N PHE A 305 1.35 -15.68 10.65
CA PHE A 305 0.28 -15.84 9.67
C PHE A 305 -0.78 -16.83 10.15
N ARG A 306 -0.38 -17.95 10.79
CA ARG A 306 -1.32 -18.91 11.39
C ARG A 306 -2.18 -18.27 12.49
N ILE A 307 -1.58 -17.46 13.36
CA ILE A 307 -2.31 -16.74 14.42
C ILE A 307 -3.33 -15.78 13.80
N ARG A 308 -2.96 -15.01 12.77
CA ARG A 308 -3.90 -14.08 12.10
C ARG A 308 -5.03 -14.81 11.38
N ARG A 309 -4.73 -15.91 10.71
CA ARG A 309 -5.73 -16.75 10.03
C ARG A 309 -6.73 -17.36 11.03
N ASN A 310 -6.25 -17.78 12.21
CA ASN A 310 -7.13 -18.27 13.28
C ASN A 310 -7.97 -17.15 13.90
N ILE A 311 -7.44 -15.93 14.07
CA ILE A 311 -8.21 -14.76 14.56
C ILE A 311 -9.30 -14.38 13.53
N LEU A 312 -8.97 -14.36 12.24
CA LEU A 312 -9.94 -14.09 11.16
C LEU A 312 -11.06 -15.14 11.10
N HIS A 313 -10.75 -16.41 11.38
CA HIS A 313 -11.77 -17.48 11.43
C HIS A 313 -12.63 -17.46 12.68
N THR A 314 -12.11 -16.98 13.81
CA THR A 314 -12.83 -16.98 15.10
C THR A 314 -13.68 -15.74 15.30
N ASP A 315 -13.26 -14.58 14.77
CA ASP A 315 -13.95 -13.30 15.01
C ASP A 315 -14.88 -12.85 13.87
N GLY A 316 -14.99 -13.60 12.76
CA GLY A 316 -15.94 -13.31 11.68
C GLY A 316 -15.78 -11.92 11.02
N LEU A 317 -14.64 -11.24 11.25
CA LEU A 317 -14.31 -9.95 10.66
C LEU A 317 -13.88 -10.18 9.21
N THR A 318 -14.81 -10.01 8.29
CA THR A 318 -14.50 -9.89 6.87
C THR A 318 -13.60 -8.67 6.67
N ALA A 319 -12.46 -8.87 6.01
CA ALA A 319 -11.48 -7.83 5.72
C ALA A 319 -12.06 -6.81 4.74
N GLN A 320 -12.84 -5.86 5.25
CA GLN A 320 -13.19 -4.64 4.53
C GLN A 320 -11.98 -3.70 4.53
N GLY A 321 -11.32 -3.64 3.39
CA GLY A 321 -10.65 -2.42 2.97
C GLY A 321 -9.18 -2.26 3.35
N SER A 322 -8.40 -2.00 2.30
CA SER A 322 -7.06 -1.44 2.26
C SER A 322 -5.91 -2.44 2.46
N GLY A 323 -5.13 -2.58 1.39
CA GLY A 323 -3.81 -3.20 1.41
C GLY A 323 -2.95 -2.50 2.46
N PHE A 324 -2.73 -3.21 3.57
CA PHE A 324 -1.80 -2.82 4.60
C PHE A 324 -0.38 -3.13 4.11
N ILE A 325 0.10 -2.36 3.11
CA ILE A 325 1.53 -2.13 3.01
C ILE A 325 1.86 -1.39 4.29
N CYS A 326 2.40 -2.11 5.27
CA CYS A 326 3.03 -1.50 6.42
C CYS A 326 3.91 -0.37 5.89
N HIS A 327 3.61 0.87 6.25
CA HIS A 327 4.56 1.95 6.17
C HIS A 327 5.78 1.53 6.99
N VAL A 328 6.76 0.92 6.33
CA VAL A 328 8.09 0.73 6.90
C VAL A 328 8.67 2.14 6.95
N GLN A 329 8.42 2.85 8.05
CA GLN A 329 8.92 4.21 8.29
C GLN A 329 10.44 4.25 8.57
N ALA A 330 11.18 3.19 8.27
CA ALA A 330 12.62 3.20 8.27
C ALA A 330 13.12 2.87 6.87
N LYS A 331 13.78 3.83 6.23
CA LYS A 331 14.76 3.54 5.17
C LYS A 331 15.84 2.67 5.82
N ILE A 332 15.67 1.36 5.78
CA ILE A 332 16.74 0.41 6.11
C ILE A 332 17.78 0.61 5.01
N VAL A 333 18.78 1.43 5.30
CA VAL A 333 19.98 1.54 4.47
C VAL A 333 20.68 0.18 4.60
N PRO A 334 20.87 -0.57 3.51
CA PRO A 334 21.62 -1.81 3.56
C PRO A 334 23.00 -1.54 4.16
N GLN A 335 23.47 -2.43 5.03
CA GLN A 335 24.71 -2.22 5.80
C GLN A 335 25.95 -1.94 4.91
N TRP A 336 25.94 -2.38 3.65
CA TRP A 336 26.99 -2.09 2.66
C TRP A 336 26.99 -0.64 2.12
N ARG A 337 25.98 0.17 2.45
CA ARG A 337 25.87 1.60 2.10
C ARG A 337 26.14 2.55 3.27
N GLN A 338 26.37 2.05 4.49
CA GLN A 338 26.87 2.89 5.56
C GLN A 338 28.37 3.14 5.33
N GLY A 339 28.72 4.34 4.85
CA GLY A 339 30.12 4.77 4.69
C GLY A 339 30.54 5.25 3.29
N LEU A 340 29.59 5.51 2.38
CA LEU A 340 29.84 6.21 1.11
C LEU A 340 29.44 7.68 1.17
#